data_AF-A0AA91VD92-F1
#
_entry.id   AF-A0AA91VD92-F1
#
_cell.length_a   1.000
_cell.length_b   1.000
_cell.length_c   1.000
_cell.angle_alpha   90.00
_cell.angle_beta   90.00
_cell.angle_gamma   90.00
#
_symmetry.space_group_name_H-M   'P 1'
#
loop_
_entity.id
_entity.type
_entity.pdbx_description
1 polymer ?
#
loop_
_entity_poly.entity_id
_entity_poly.type
_entity_poly.pdbx_seq_one_letter_code
_entity_poly.pdbx_strand_id
1 'polypeptide(L)'
;MRKQIPDFEEELEEEQVEEGLPPRSEVHRNKEKKSKFKINHFFVRVLTFLFILLPICILWYTDKYIEVQSSKGSSESEKSAFEVIFFDSNKSGEQKKAEKTEKTEKTETHIVKEGETLESIGNQYFPGEDGAMIIKKYNNLQDDQLEEGQELKIPIKEKTE
;
A
#
# COMPACT_ATOMS: atom_id res chain seq x y z
N MET A 1 -98.04 -44.67 -34.41
CA MET A 1 -96.86 -44.37 -33.56
C MET A 1 -95.71 -43.96 -34.47
N ARG A 2 -95.34 -42.68 -34.51
CA ARG A 2 -94.13 -42.21 -35.21
C ARG A 2 -92.96 -42.37 -34.24
N LYS A 3 -91.93 -43.12 -34.63
CA LYS A 3 -90.65 -43.10 -33.92
C LYS A 3 -89.89 -41.88 -34.40
N GLN A 4 -89.60 -40.95 -33.48
CA GLN A 4 -88.66 -39.87 -33.71
C GLN A 4 -87.26 -40.48 -33.81
N ILE A 5 -86.52 -40.08 -34.83
CA ILE A 5 -85.10 -40.38 -34.99
C ILE A 5 -84.39 -39.23 -34.26
N PRO A 6 -83.45 -39.48 -33.34
CA PRO A 6 -82.72 -38.39 -32.69
C PRO A 6 -81.79 -37.75 -33.72
N ASP A 7 -81.81 -36.42 -33.76
CA ASP A 7 -80.92 -35.60 -34.58
C ASP A 7 -79.47 -35.85 -34.14
N PHE A 8 -78.73 -36.58 -34.96
CA PHE A 8 -77.32 -36.96 -34.78
C PHE A 8 -76.36 -35.79 -35.12
N GLU A 9 -76.89 -34.59 -35.35
CA GLU A 9 -76.15 -33.45 -35.90
C GLU A 9 -75.66 -32.48 -34.80
N GLU A 10 -76.02 -32.70 -33.54
CA GLU A 10 -75.65 -31.83 -32.40
C GLU A 10 -74.41 -32.31 -31.62
N GLU A 11 -73.84 -33.47 -31.97
CA GLU A 11 -72.68 -34.06 -31.26
C GLU A 11 -71.35 -33.93 -32.03
N LEU A 12 -71.33 -33.11 -33.09
CA LEU A 12 -70.16 -32.89 -33.96
C LEU A 12 -69.54 -31.49 -33.80
N GLU A 13 -69.89 -30.76 -32.73
CA GLU A 13 -69.38 -29.42 -32.45
C GLU A 13 -68.40 -29.30 -31.27
N GLU A 14 -67.94 -30.39 -30.64
CA GLU A 14 -66.97 -30.27 -29.54
C GLU A 14 -65.57 -30.79 -29.87
N GLU A 15 -64.61 -29.87 -29.70
CA GLU A 15 -63.14 -30.04 -29.64
C GLU A 15 -62.38 -30.36 -30.94
N GLN A 16 -62.36 -29.39 -31.86
CA GLN A 16 -61.11 -29.10 -32.58
C GLN A 16 -60.12 -28.42 -31.62
N VAL A 17 -59.52 -29.20 -30.73
CA VAL A 17 -58.20 -28.84 -30.19
C VAL A 17 -57.25 -28.99 -31.37
N GLU A 18 -56.85 -27.89 -32.00
CA GLU A 18 -55.76 -27.92 -32.97
C GLU A 18 -54.47 -28.37 -32.26
N GLU A 19 -54.25 -29.69 -32.16
CA GLU A 19 -52.94 -30.30 -31.96
C GLU A 19 -52.15 -30.25 -33.27
N GLY A 20 -52.08 -29.07 -33.88
CA GLY A 20 -51.15 -28.79 -34.96
C GLY A 20 -49.73 -28.85 -34.42
N LEU A 21 -48.83 -29.50 -35.17
CA LEU A 21 -47.39 -29.46 -34.93
C LEU A 21 -46.98 -28.01 -34.60
N PRO A 22 -46.12 -27.79 -33.57
CA PRO A 22 -45.76 -26.45 -33.18
C PRO A 22 -45.21 -25.70 -34.39
N PRO A 23 -45.65 -24.46 -34.64
CA PRO A 23 -45.21 -23.72 -35.80
C PRO A 23 -43.68 -23.67 -35.80
N ARG A 24 -43.08 -23.88 -36.97
CA ARG A 24 -41.63 -24.01 -37.16
C ARG A 24 -40.80 -22.88 -36.51
N SER A 25 -41.40 -21.73 -36.26
CA SER A 25 -40.83 -20.58 -35.55
C SER A 25 -40.67 -20.80 -34.04
N GLU A 26 -41.52 -21.62 -33.42
CA GLU A 26 -41.58 -21.81 -31.97
C GLU A 26 -40.51 -22.79 -31.46
N VAL A 27 -40.20 -23.82 -32.24
CA VAL A 27 -39.16 -24.82 -31.93
C VAL A 27 -37.75 -24.18 -31.83
N HIS A 28 -37.54 -23.01 -32.45
CA HIS A 28 -36.25 -22.29 -32.43
C HIS A 28 -36.27 -20.97 -31.64
N ARG A 29 -37.31 -20.74 -30.81
CA ARG A 29 -37.47 -19.48 -30.07
C ARG A 29 -36.37 -19.25 -29.02
N ASN A 30 -35.79 -20.32 -28.47
CA ASN A 30 -34.75 -20.25 -27.42
C ASN A 30 -33.33 -20.05 -27.97
N LYS A 31 -33.11 -19.01 -28.78
CA LYS A 31 -31.76 -18.46 -28.93
C LYS A 31 -31.64 -17.27 -27.99
N GLU A 32 -31.09 -17.51 -26.81
CA GLU A 32 -30.67 -16.45 -25.91
C GLU A 32 -29.78 -15.47 -26.69
N LYS A 33 -30.27 -14.24 -26.87
CA LYS A 33 -29.55 -13.20 -27.57
C LYS A 33 -28.31 -12.87 -26.72
N LYS A 34 -27.14 -13.34 -27.16
CA LYS A 34 -25.87 -13.01 -26.52
C LYS A 34 -25.72 -11.49 -26.46
N SER A 35 -25.71 -10.95 -25.24
CA SER A 35 -25.50 -9.52 -24.99
C SER A 35 -24.11 -9.14 -25.49
N LYS A 36 -24.05 -8.32 -26.53
CA LYS A 36 -22.78 -7.79 -27.06
C LYS A 36 -22.32 -6.66 -26.15
N PHE A 37 -21.54 -7.00 -25.12
CA PHE A 37 -20.96 -6.02 -24.21
C PHE A 37 -20.02 -5.09 -25.00
N LYS A 38 -20.46 -3.84 -25.20
CA LYS A 38 -19.65 -2.79 -25.84
C LYS A 38 -18.92 -2.03 -24.74
N ILE A 39 -17.68 -2.43 -24.48
CA ILE A 39 -16.82 -1.77 -23.49
C ILE A 39 -16.26 -0.50 -24.14
N ASN A 40 -17.04 0.59 -24.10
CA ASN A 40 -16.61 1.85 -24.70
C ASN A 40 -15.54 2.52 -23.81
N HIS A 41 -14.32 2.66 -24.35
CA HIS A 41 -13.23 3.48 -23.81
C HIS A 41 -12.91 3.32 -22.31
N PHE A 42 -13.35 2.23 -21.67
CA PHE A 42 -13.10 1.98 -20.26
C PHE A 42 -11.60 1.97 -19.95
N PHE A 43 -10.82 1.30 -20.81
CA PHE A 43 -9.36 1.27 -20.70
C PHE A 43 -8.72 2.64 -20.87
N VAL A 44 -9.21 3.45 -21.81
CA VAL A 44 -8.68 4.81 -22.03
C VAL A 44 -8.99 5.69 -20.82
N ARG A 45 -10.18 5.56 -20.23
CA ARG A 45 -10.55 6.30 -19.02
C ARG A 45 -9.68 5.90 -17.83
N VAL A 46 -9.47 4.60 -17.60
CA VAL A 46 -8.55 4.10 -16.56
C VAL A 46 -7.12 4.59 -16.80
N LEU A 47 -6.66 4.57 -18.05
CA LEU A 47 -5.33 5.03 -18.43
C LEU A 47 -5.16 6.53 -18.15
N THR A 48 -6.14 7.37 -18.51
CA THR A 48 -6.09 8.80 -18.21
C THR A 48 -6.05 9.08 -16.72
N PHE A 49 -6.80 8.34 -15.91
CA PHE A 49 -6.71 8.47 -14.45
C PHE A 49 -5.34 8.06 -13.93
N LEU A 50 -4.74 6.98 -14.45
CA LEU A 50 -3.41 6.55 -14.04
C LEU A 50 -2.33 7.58 -14.40
N PHE A 51 -2.42 8.20 -15.58
CA PHE A 51 -1.51 9.27 -16.00
C PHE A 51 -1.64 10.55 -15.16
N ILE A 52 -2.84 10.85 -14.64
CA ILE A 52 -3.06 11.99 -13.74
C ILE A 52 -2.68 11.63 -12.30
N LEU A 53 -2.91 10.39 -11.88
CA LEU A 53 -2.62 9.91 -10.53
C LEU A 53 -1.12 9.77 -10.28
N LEU A 54 -0.36 9.31 -11.28
CA LEU A 54 1.09 9.08 -11.18
C LEU A 54 1.87 10.34 -10.73
N PRO A 55 1.71 11.53 -11.34
CA PRO A 55 2.39 12.74 -10.86
C PRO A 55 1.91 13.19 -9.49
N ILE A 56 0.61 13.07 -9.17
CA ILE A 56 0.06 13.44 -7.86
C ILE A 56 0.64 12.53 -6.76
N CYS A 57 0.69 11.22 -7.01
CA CYS A 57 1.29 10.24 -6.11
C CYS A 57 2.78 10.49 -5.92
N ILE A 58 3.52 10.83 -6.99
CA ILE A 58 4.94 11.16 -6.90
C ILE A 58 5.14 12.39 -6.01
N LEU A 59 4.36 13.46 -6.20
CA LEU A 59 4.48 14.68 -5.40
C LEU A 59 4.25 14.41 -3.90
N TRP A 60 3.21 13.64 -3.56
CA TRP A 60 2.94 13.25 -2.19
C TRP A 60 4.03 12.35 -1.60
N TYR A 61 4.55 11.42 -2.41
CA TYR A 61 5.62 10.54 -2.02
C TYR A 61 6.92 11.30 -1.76
N THR A 62 7.24 12.29 -2.60
CA THR A 62 8.42 13.15 -2.43
C THR A 62 8.29 14.03 -1.19
N ASP A 63 7.14 14.63 -0.92
CA ASP A 63 6.93 15.43 0.31
C ASP A 63 7.14 14.56 1.56
N LYS A 64 6.58 13.34 1.57
CA LYS A 64 6.76 12.39 2.67
C LYS A 64 8.20 11.87 2.78
N TYR A 65 8.89 11.65 1.66
CA TYR A 65 10.29 11.24 1.63
C TYR A 65 11.19 12.34 2.18
N ILE A 66 10.94 13.60 1.79
CA ILE A 66 11.68 14.75 2.28
C ILE A 66 11.38 15.00 3.76
N GLU A 67 10.16 14.82 4.27
CA GLU A 67 9.88 14.95 5.71
C GLU A 67 10.64 13.91 6.56
N VAL A 68 10.69 12.65 6.09
CA VAL A 68 11.46 11.58 6.73
C VAL A 68 12.97 11.84 6.63
N GLN A 69 13.44 12.46 5.54
CA GLN A 69 14.84 12.85 5.40
C GLN A 69 15.19 14.16 6.09
N SER A 70 14.29 15.13 6.26
CA SER A 70 14.54 16.37 7.01
C SER A 70 14.54 16.11 8.51
N SER A 71 13.77 15.12 8.98
CA SER A 71 13.88 14.62 10.36
C SER A 71 15.09 13.68 10.57
N LYS A 72 15.72 13.19 9.50
CA LYS A 72 16.89 12.28 9.53
C LYS A 72 18.17 12.86 8.92
N GLY A 73 18.14 14.12 8.48
CA GLY A 73 19.10 14.71 7.54
C GLY A 73 19.45 16.14 7.91
N SER A 74 19.90 16.32 9.14
CA SER A 74 20.75 17.45 9.52
C SER A 74 22.22 17.03 9.58
N SER A 75 22.66 16.06 8.77
CA SER A 75 24.08 15.68 8.78
C SER A 75 24.70 15.19 7.49
N GLU A 76 23.98 14.99 6.38
CA GLU A 76 24.61 14.30 5.24
C GLU A 76 24.23 14.82 3.85
N SER A 77 23.83 16.09 3.76
CA SER A 77 23.71 16.79 2.48
C SER A 77 24.27 18.20 2.54
N GLU A 78 25.50 18.34 3.03
CA GLU A 78 26.39 19.46 2.66
C GLU A 78 27.78 18.93 2.32
N LYS A 79 27.93 18.38 1.11
CA LYS A 79 29.20 18.55 0.38
C LYS A 79 29.22 19.97 -0.20
N SER A 80 29.16 20.99 0.67
CA SER A 80 29.43 22.38 0.29
C SER A 80 30.93 22.62 0.50
N ALA A 81 31.66 22.83 -0.59
CA ALA A 81 33.13 22.98 -0.59
C ALA A 81 33.61 24.35 -0.09
N PHE A 82 32.85 25.03 0.76
CA PHE A 82 33.20 26.34 1.31
C PHE A 82 32.84 26.40 2.79
N GLU A 83 33.85 26.37 3.64
CA GLU A 83 33.74 26.71 5.06
C GLU A 83 33.40 28.21 5.16
N VAL A 84 32.15 28.53 5.50
CA VAL A 84 31.78 29.90 5.85
C VAL A 84 32.08 30.11 7.32
N ILE A 85 33.22 30.74 7.60
CA ILE A 85 33.57 31.21 8.95
C ILE A 85 32.63 32.37 9.29
N PHE A 86 31.61 32.11 10.11
CA PHE A 86 30.84 33.18 10.74
C PHE A 86 31.59 33.67 11.98
N PHE A 87 32.28 34.81 11.84
CA PHE A 87 32.86 35.53 12.97
C PHE A 87 31.79 36.47 13.55
N ASP A 88 31.07 36.02 14.57
CA ASP A 88 30.13 36.90 15.30
C ASP A 88 30.80 37.43 16.57
N SER A 89 31.30 38.65 16.48
CA SER A 89 31.89 39.39 17.58
C SER A 89 30.85 40.27 18.28
N ASN A 90 30.57 39.91 19.54
CA ASN A 90 29.88 40.67 20.60
C ASN A 90 28.40 41.03 20.37
N LYS A 91 27.48 40.40 21.14
CA LYS A 91 26.73 41.10 22.22
C LYS A 91 25.85 40.16 23.05
N SER A 92 25.97 40.34 24.37
CA SER A 92 25.08 39.89 25.45
C SER A 92 23.58 40.13 25.19
N GLY A 93 22.75 39.17 25.61
CA GLY A 93 21.31 39.34 25.83
C GLY A 93 20.58 38.02 26.09
N GLU A 94 20.37 37.69 27.36
CA GLU A 94 19.39 36.68 27.81
C GLU A 94 18.01 36.92 27.17
N GLN A 95 17.26 35.85 26.86
CA GLN A 95 16.01 35.46 27.55
C GLN A 95 15.48 34.08 27.10
N LYS A 96 15.38 33.17 28.10
CA LYS A 96 14.53 31.98 28.28
C LYS A 96 13.51 31.59 27.19
N LYS A 97 13.53 30.30 26.79
CA LYS A 97 12.33 29.43 26.73
C LYS A 97 12.66 27.92 26.63
N ALA A 98 12.12 27.17 27.60
CA ALA A 98 11.87 25.72 27.60
C ALA A 98 13.05 24.76 27.33
N GLU A 99 13.72 24.38 28.42
CA GLU A 99 14.64 23.26 28.52
C GLU A 99 13.88 21.93 28.33
N LYS A 100 13.83 21.45 27.08
CA LYS A 100 13.70 20.03 26.79
C LYS A 100 15.13 19.56 26.60
N THR A 101 15.62 18.75 27.53
CA THR A 101 16.97 18.19 27.51
C THR A 101 17.17 17.40 26.22
N GLU A 102 17.67 18.05 25.18
CA GLU A 102 18.17 17.40 23.99
C GLU A 102 19.47 16.71 24.39
N LYS A 103 19.35 15.47 24.89
CA LYS A 103 20.42 14.50 24.74
C LYS A 103 20.64 14.39 23.24
N THR A 104 21.71 15.00 22.75
CA THR A 104 22.21 14.80 21.40
C THR A 104 22.59 13.33 21.31
N GLU A 105 21.64 12.49 20.89
CA GLU A 105 21.88 11.05 20.73
C GLU A 105 22.86 10.88 19.57
N LYS A 106 24.13 10.63 19.91
CA LYS A 106 25.16 10.27 18.94
C LYS A 106 24.77 8.92 18.36
N THR A 107 24.80 8.81 17.03
CA THR A 107 24.48 7.57 16.32
C THR A 107 25.70 7.10 15.57
N GLU A 108 26.00 5.80 15.68
CA GLU A 108 27.07 5.13 14.93
C GLU A 108 26.45 4.18 13.92
N THR A 109 27.10 3.99 12.79
CA THR A 109 26.68 3.01 11.77
C THR A 109 27.58 1.78 11.87
N HIS A 110 26.98 0.62 12.12
CA HIS A 110 27.66 -0.68 12.13
C HIS A 110 27.27 -1.48 10.89
N ILE A 111 28.25 -2.09 10.23
CA ILE A 111 28.03 -3.00 9.10
C ILE A 111 28.10 -4.42 9.64
N VAL A 112 27.01 -5.17 9.50
CA VAL A 112 26.90 -6.57 9.97
C VAL A 112 27.95 -7.43 9.27
N LYS A 113 28.74 -8.15 10.07
CA LYS A 113 29.76 -9.09 9.56
C LYS A 113 29.20 -10.52 9.51
N GLU A 114 29.90 -11.37 8.77
CA GLU A 114 29.61 -12.81 8.69
C GLU A 114 29.51 -13.45 10.08
N GLY A 115 28.38 -14.10 10.36
CA GLY A 115 28.11 -14.79 11.62
C GLY A 115 27.72 -13.91 12.82
N GLU A 116 27.55 -12.59 12.64
CA GLU A 116 26.99 -11.73 13.69
C GLU A 116 25.47 -11.87 13.79
N THR A 117 24.95 -11.82 15.03
CA THR A 117 23.51 -11.79 15.30
C THR A 117 23.10 -10.46 15.93
N LEU A 118 21.80 -10.16 15.91
CA LEU A 118 21.27 -8.95 16.53
C LEU A 118 21.61 -8.90 18.03
N GLU A 119 21.66 -10.06 18.70
CA GLU A 119 22.05 -10.18 20.10
C GLU A 119 23.54 -9.96 20.33
N SER A 120 24.43 -10.47 19.45
CA SER A 120 25.87 -10.23 19.61
C SER A 120 26.21 -8.76 19.41
N ILE A 121 25.60 -8.10 18.42
CA ILE A 121 25.78 -6.68 18.15
C ILE A 121 25.17 -5.85 19.29
N GLY A 122 23.98 -6.22 19.76
CA GLY A 122 23.35 -5.58 20.92
C GLY A 122 24.24 -5.58 22.16
N ASN A 123 24.84 -6.72 22.49
CA ASN A 123 25.73 -6.85 23.63
C ASN A 123 27.05 -6.07 23.47
N GLN A 124 27.54 -5.93 22.24
CA GLN A 124 28.74 -5.14 21.94
C GLN A 124 28.52 -3.65 22.22
N TYR A 125 27.38 -3.11 21.80
CA TYR A 125 27.09 -1.68 21.88
C TYR A 125 26.35 -1.26 23.16
N PHE A 126 25.55 -2.15 23.75
CA PHE A 126 24.76 -1.91 24.95
C PHE A 126 24.98 -3.00 26.02
N PRO A 127 26.19 -3.10 26.58
CA PRO A 127 26.48 -4.13 27.58
C PRO A 127 25.60 -3.94 28.83
N GLY A 128 24.77 -4.94 29.14
CA GLY A 128 23.89 -4.94 30.31
C GLY A 128 22.51 -4.29 30.09
N GLU A 129 22.19 -3.83 28.88
CA GLU A 129 20.83 -3.48 28.47
C GLU A 129 20.31 -4.47 27.42
N ASP A 130 19.04 -4.35 27.05
CA ASP A 130 18.46 -5.09 25.93
C ASP A 130 18.85 -4.45 24.58
N GLY A 131 20.13 -4.58 24.24
CA GLY A 131 20.72 -3.97 23.05
C GLY A 131 20.06 -4.44 21.76
N ALA A 132 19.70 -5.73 21.67
CA ALA A 132 19.04 -6.29 20.50
C ALA A 132 17.70 -5.58 20.25
N MET A 133 16.87 -5.41 21.29
CA MET A 133 15.59 -4.72 21.17
C MET A 133 15.75 -3.23 20.83
N ILE A 134 16.75 -2.57 21.42
CA ILE A 134 17.06 -1.16 21.12
C ILE A 134 17.41 -1.00 19.64
N ILE A 135 18.32 -1.81 19.12
CA ILE A 135 18.76 -1.77 17.73
C ILE A 135 17.59 -2.13 16.80
N LYS A 136 16.81 -3.16 17.15
CA LYS A 136 15.62 -3.59 16.39
C LYS A 136 14.63 -2.45 16.21
N LYS A 137 14.28 -1.79 17.32
CA LYS A 137 13.35 -0.67 17.34
C LYS A 137 13.90 0.53 16.60
N TYR A 138 15.19 0.84 16.75
CA TYR A 138 15.83 1.99 16.12
C TYR A 138 15.91 1.85 14.59
N ASN A 139 16.12 0.62 14.10
CA ASN A 139 16.22 0.31 12.67
C ASN A 139 14.91 -0.17 12.06
N ASN A 140 13.81 -0.22 12.83
CA ASN A 140 12.49 -0.74 12.41
C ASN A 140 12.53 -2.16 11.83
N LEU A 141 13.41 -3.02 12.37
CA LEU A 141 13.53 -4.41 11.95
C LEU A 141 12.31 -5.21 12.42
N GLN A 142 11.76 -6.06 11.55
CA GLN A 142 10.61 -6.91 11.85
C GLN A 142 11.02 -8.22 12.54
N ASP A 143 12.21 -8.70 12.21
CA ASP A 143 12.80 -9.97 12.62
C ASP A 143 14.19 -9.71 13.23
N ASP A 144 14.73 -10.72 13.91
CA ASP A 144 16.09 -10.80 14.41
C ASP A 144 17.07 -11.35 13.35
N GLN A 145 16.56 -11.80 12.20
CA GLN A 145 17.39 -12.14 11.04
C GLN A 145 18.10 -10.91 10.48
N LEU A 146 19.41 -11.01 10.33
CA LEU A 146 20.29 -10.00 9.75
C LEU A 146 21.02 -10.57 8.54
N GLU A 147 21.21 -9.74 7.52
CA GLU A 147 22.00 -10.08 6.35
C GLU A 147 23.42 -9.54 6.48
N GLU A 148 24.40 -10.28 5.98
CA GLU A 148 25.79 -9.83 5.93
C GLU A 148 25.93 -8.57 5.07
N GLY A 149 26.66 -7.59 5.56
CA GLY A 149 26.80 -6.28 4.92
C GLY A 149 25.63 -5.32 5.19
N GLN A 150 24.63 -5.71 5.97
CA GLN A 150 23.53 -4.82 6.35
C GLN A 150 24.03 -3.68 7.23
N GLU A 151 23.64 -2.45 6.91
CA GLU A 151 23.94 -1.27 7.74
C GLU A 151 22.90 -1.11 8.85
N LEU A 152 23.38 -1.09 10.10
CA LEU A 152 22.57 -0.86 11.30
C LEU A 152 22.96 0.46 11.95
N LYS A 153 21.96 1.29 12.25
CA LYS A 153 22.14 2.51 13.03
C LYS A 153 22.04 2.19 14.51
N ILE A 154 23.09 2.52 15.26
CA ILE A 154 23.22 2.23 16.68
C ILE A 154 23.14 3.54 17.47
N PRO A 155 22.14 3.74 18.34
CA PRO A 155 22.06 4.93 19.18
C PRO A 155 23.03 4.81 20.36
N ILE A 156 24.18 5.49 20.31
CA ILE A 156 25.16 5.44 21.41
C ILE A 156 24.62 6.26 22.58
N LYS A 157 24.28 5.57 23.67
CA LYS A 157 24.13 6.21 24.98
C LYS A 157 25.53 6.29 25.57
N GLU A 158 26.07 7.51 25.72
CA GLU A 158 27.37 7.66 26.39
C GLU A 158 27.34 6.94 27.73
N LYS A 159 28.33 6.06 27.93
CA LYS A 159 28.52 5.32 29.16
C LYS A 159 28.85 6.33 30.25
N THR A 160 27.89 6.65 31.11
CA THR A 160 28.18 7.33 32.36
C THR A 160 28.95 6.34 33.22
N GLU A 161 30.26 6.57 33.36
CA GLU A 161 31.15 5.81 34.26
C GLU A 161 30.73 5.92 35.73
#